data_AF-A0A177TEJ8-F1
#
_entry.id   AF-A0A177TEJ8-F1
#
_cell.length_a   1.000
_cell.length_b   1.000
_cell.length_c   1.000
_cell.angle_alpha   90.00
_cell.angle_beta   90.00
_cell.angle_gamma   90.00
#
_symmetry.space_group_name_H-M   'P 1'
#
loop_
_entity.id
_entity.type
_entity.pdbx_description
1 polymer ?
#
loop_
_entity_poly.entity_id
_entity_poly.type
_entity_poly.pdbx_seq_one_letter_code
_entity_poly.pdbx_strand_id
1 'polypeptide(L)'
;MPNIQTFSRTPFGDLPHPQHIASQHDVVILCWALNWVCKGLRLTLSHQGILLHVVLYRSWSFRESSQLAQGESFAQACFDVVETSWPAHAKIDDDSDFEGYWVPRKQSDHNPSVARQEMELIKVVRDALPSLLQEARHTAEGLITGSQLCAEITAHPTSDRPRVKLVGDLFRTIASDLLPYLSEDQYMETPRIDLSAITCYLGPPSGDDGPWKDNVFVVHANNPGVAGGVAMKQVVLKAIYVSTPPSISYQSKQDFQDSSHSPVWTNSAMLTGELDILTSLPPHPNVNPAPLAIVTVGDGKLVGWLQKQYAGLVVEDAVSERYTRTAVHRRMRYALDLCCGARFLWENGVYHPDLSLDNTLDHDGCLLLMDLEPLPCYNNKDGPIAPEAAGHWIFDQEAGDNVLRYVRLQGTPSRNRTILADLGRSSIPREALERLLVFSIGSLLSHLLDCRLIFEWAPRNELHDGIQLNAAPKPGEDPKRDTWEALLPPSVHGIAQRCCAFDPRERPSLNDIIFELKRHLRP
;
A
#
# COMPACT_ATOMS: atom_id res chain seq x y z
N MET A 1 5.10 8.36 -36.58
CA MET A 1 3.92 8.53 -35.72
C MET A 1 4.04 7.52 -34.59
N PRO A 2 4.26 7.93 -33.33
CA PRO A 2 4.19 7.01 -32.19
C PRO A 2 2.72 6.75 -31.84
N ASN A 3 2.38 5.51 -31.56
CA ASN A 3 1.02 5.06 -31.26
C ASN A 3 0.79 5.15 -29.74
N ILE A 4 -0.22 5.90 -29.34
CA ILE A 4 -0.74 5.85 -27.97
C ILE A 4 -1.60 4.59 -27.89
N GLN A 5 -1.24 3.63 -27.06
CA GLN A 5 -2.10 2.50 -26.75
C GLN A 5 -2.94 2.85 -25.52
N THR A 6 -4.24 3.02 -25.70
CA THR A 6 -5.23 2.98 -24.62
C THR A 6 -5.61 1.52 -24.41
N PHE A 7 -5.27 0.95 -23.26
CA PHE A 7 -5.70 -0.40 -22.91
C PHE A 7 -7.19 -0.38 -22.61
N SER A 8 -7.96 -1.09 -23.43
CA SER A 8 -9.31 -1.56 -23.11
C SER A 8 -9.29 -3.04 -23.43
N ARG A 9 -9.59 -3.91 -22.46
CA ARG A 9 -9.78 -5.34 -22.72
C ARG A 9 -11.25 -5.71 -22.60
N THR A 10 -11.71 -6.46 -23.59
CA THR A 10 -13.05 -6.99 -23.77
C THR A 10 -13.24 -8.34 -23.04
N PRO A 11 -14.48 -8.80 -22.81
CA PRO A 11 -14.80 -9.74 -21.73
C PRO A 11 -14.70 -11.25 -22.06
N PHE A 12 -13.88 -11.70 -23.03
CA PHE A 12 -13.77 -13.14 -23.32
C PHE A 12 -12.34 -13.59 -23.67
N GLY A 13 -11.76 -14.40 -22.77
CA GLY A 13 -10.81 -15.48 -23.09
C GLY A 13 -9.36 -15.10 -23.36
N ASP A 14 -8.46 -15.96 -22.87
CA ASP A 14 -7.01 -15.87 -22.96
C ASP A 14 -6.51 -15.51 -24.37
N LEU A 15 -5.83 -14.36 -24.46
CA LEU A 15 -4.83 -14.10 -25.49
C LEU A 15 -3.49 -13.91 -24.77
N PRO A 16 -2.39 -14.46 -25.32
CA PRO A 16 -1.07 -14.34 -24.73
C PRO A 16 -0.82 -12.88 -24.41
N HIS A 17 -0.40 -12.57 -23.17
CA HIS A 17 0.01 -11.23 -22.77
C HIS A 17 0.86 -10.64 -23.90
N PRO A 18 0.41 -9.58 -24.60
CA PRO A 18 1.25 -8.95 -25.58
C PRO A 18 2.39 -8.35 -24.77
N GLN A 19 3.55 -8.99 -24.85
CA GLN A 19 4.84 -8.34 -24.66
C GLN A 19 4.99 -7.31 -25.80
N HIS A 20 4.12 -6.30 -25.85
CA HIS A 20 4.41 -5.12 -26.61
C HIS A 20 5.41 -4.33 -25.79
N ILE A 21 6.69 -4.53 -26.13
CA ILE A 21 7.74 -3.59 -25.81
C ILE A 21 7.29 -2.29 -26.48
N ALA A 22 6.62 -1.41 -25.73
CA ALA A 22 6.37 -0.04 -26.16
C ALA A 22 7.71 0.50 -26.67
N SER A 23 7.69 1.12 -27.85
CA SER A 23 8.93 1.67 -28.40
C SER A 23 9.51 2.65 -27.38
N GLN A 24 10.83 2.84 -27.37
CA GLN A 24 11.48 3.84 -26.50
C GLN A 24 10.97 5.28 -26.70
N HIS A 25 9.98 5.51 -27.57
CA HIS A 25 9.41 6.81 -27.88
C HIS A 25 7.93 6.93 -27.52
N ASP A 26 7.29 5.87 -27.03
CA ASP A 26 5.89 5.93 -26.63
C ASP A 26 5.74 6.54 -25.23
N VAL A 27 4.66 7.28 -25.03
CA VAL A 27 4.24 7.80 -23.73
C VAL A 27 3.15 6.86 -23.22
N VAL A 28 3.38 6.26 -22.05
CA VAL A 28 2.41 5.34 -21.42
C VAL A 28 1.72 6.08 -20.29
N ILE A 29 0.39 6.13 -20.31
CA ILE A 29 -0.38 6.65 -19.17
C ILE A 29 -0.44 5.54 -18.12
N LEU A 30 0.02 5.83 -16.92
CA LEU A 30 -0.01 4.87 -15.81
C LEU A 30 -1.23 5.06 -14.93
N CYS A 31 -1.63 6.31 -14.66
CA CYS A 31 -2.71 6.60 -13.73
C CYS A 31 -3.25 8.02 -13.86
N TRP A 32 -4.54 8.16 -13.55
CA TRP A 32 -5.20 9.42 -13.21
C TRP A 32 -5.52 9.41 -11.72
N ALA A 33 -5.27 10.51 -11.01
CA ALA A 33 -5.57 10.61 -9.59
C ALA A 33 -6.20 11.95 -9.21
N LEU A 34 -7.10 11.94 -8.23
CA LEU A 34 -7.73 13.15 -7.70
C LEU A 34 -7.29 13.41 -6.26
N ASN A 35 -7.25 14.68 -5.92
CA ASN A 35 -7.16 15.16 -4.55
C ASN A 35 -8.30 16.15 -4.33
N TRP A 36 -9.29 15.78 -3.52
CA TRP A 36 -10.49 16.59 -3.29
C TRP A 36 -10.22 17.83 -2.45
N VAL A 37 -9.41 17.69 -1.39
CA VAL A 37 -9.04 18.78 -0.49
C VAL A 37 -8.38 19.91 -1.26
N CYS A 38 -7.41 19.55 -2.11
CA CYS A 38 -6.67 20.49 -2.96
C CYS A 38 -7.39 20.86 -4.25
N LYS A 39 -8.49 20.16 -4.57
CA LYS A 39 -9.17 20.22 -5.88
C LYS A 39 -8.18 20.05 -7.03
N GLY A 40 -7.32 19.04 -6.91
CA GLY A 40 -6.24 18.72 -7.84
C GLY A 40 -6.52 17.47 -8.66
N LEU A 41 -6.10 17.49 -9.93
CA LEU A 41 -6.08 16.33 -10.83
C LEU A 41 -4.64 16.07 -11.26
N ARG A 42 -4.19 14.82 -11.11
CA ARG A 42 -2.85 14.36 -11.49
C ARG A 42 -2.92 13.32 -12.60
N LEU A 43 -2.11 13.53 -13.63
CA LEU A 43 -1.80 12.58 -14.69
C LEU A 43 -0.40 12.02 -14.45
N THR A 44 -0.28 10.69 -14.32
CA THR A 44 1.02 10.01 -14.18
C THR A 44 1.35 9.25 -15.45
N LEU A 45 2.55 9.48 -15.98
CA LEU A 45 3.00 8.99 -17.28
C LEU A 45 4.38 8.33 -17.16
N SER A 46 4.66 7.31 -17.98
CA SER A 46 6.03 6.85 -18.22
C SER A 46 6.49 7.20 -19.62
N HIS A 47 7.74 7.64 -19.73
CA HIS A 47 8.41 7.87 -21.01
C HIS A 47 9.92 7.73 -20.85
N GLN A 48 10.58 6.92 -21.68
CA GLN A 48 12.06 6.81 -21.71
C GLN A 48 12.71 6.53 -20.34
N GLY A 49 12.09 5.67 -19.52
CA GLY A 49 12.61 5.36 -18.19
C GLY A 49 12.40 6.46 -17.14
N ILE A 50 11.57 7.45 -17.46
CA ILE A 50 11.18 8.54 -16.57
C ILE A 50 9.72 8.35 -16.19
N LEU A 51 9.40 8.64 -14.93
CA LEU A 51 8.04 8.80 -14.45
C LEU A 51 7.72 10.30 -14.38
N LEU A 52 6.63 10.74 -14.97
CA LEU A 52 6.21 12.14 -14.98
C LEU A 52 4.84 12.28 -14.33
N HIS A 53 4.78 12.97 -13.20
CA HIS A 53 3.54 13.40 -12.55
C HIS A 53 3.22 14.82 -13.00
N VAL A 54 2.10 15.01 -13.71
CA VAL A 54 1.60 16.32 -14.12
C VAL A 54 0.36 16.64 -13.32
N VAL A 55 0.38 17.76 -12.60
CA VAL A 55 -0.73 18.19 -11.74
C VAL A 55 -1.39 19.44 -12.31
N LEU A 56 -2.71 19.51 -12.20
CA LEU A 56 -3.50 20.72 -12.43
C LEU A 56 -4.45 20.96 -11.26
N TYR A 57 -4.67 22.23 -10.92
CA TYR A 57 -5.55 22.64 -9.83
C TYR A 57 -6.76 23.37 -10.36
N ARG A 58 -7.94 22.99 -9.85
CA ARG A 58 -9.23 23.57 -10.22
C ARG A 58 -9.24 25.10 -10.10
N SER A 59 -8.62 25.65 -9.05
CA SER A 59 -8.43 27.10 -8.89
C SER A 59 -6.98 27.43 -8.56
N TRP A 60 -6.39 28.34 -9.34
CA TRP A 60 -5.09 28.95 -9.04
C TRP A 60 -5.12 29.82 -7.76
N SER A 61 -6.32 30.26 -7.35
CA SER A 61 -6.53 31.19 -6.23
C SER A 61 -6.26 30.60 -4.83
N PHE A 62 -5.85 29.34 -4.72
CA PHE A 62 -5.39 28.78 -3.44
C PHE A 62 -4.05 29.41 -2.99
N ARG A 63 -3.27 29.99 -3.92
CA ARG A 63 -1.95 30.59 -3.62
C ARG A 63 -1.90 32.11 -3.53
N GLU A 64 -2.87 32.82 -4.10
CA GLU A 64 -2.90 34.28 -4.08
C GLU A 64 -4.31 34.78 -3.80
N SER A 65 -4.42 35.63 -2.79
CA SER A 65 -5.64 36.31 -2.39
C SER A 65 -6.20 37.11 -3.56
N SER A 66 -7.46 36.82 -3.88
CA SER A 66 -8.44 37.75 -4.44
C SER A 66 -7.94 38.68 -5.55
N GLN A 67 -7.93 38.18 -6.78
CA GLN A 67 -8.41 38.87 -7.99
C GLN A 67 -7.89 38.12 -9.22
N LEU A 68 -8.73 37.29 -9.86
CA LEU A 68 -8.54 36.97 -11.29
C LEU A 68 -9.81 36.41 -11.92
N ALA A 69 -10.20 37.11 -13.00
CA ALA A 69 -10.99 36.74 -14.17
C ALA A 69 -12.37 36.05 -13.99
N GLN A 70 -13.41 36.76 -14.44
CA GLN A 70 -14.72 36.18 -14.76
C GLN A 70 -14.61 35.30 -16.02
N GLY A 71 -14.53 33.97 -15.82
CA GLY A 71 -14.52 32.95 -16.89
C GLY A 71 -14.10 31.59 -16.32
N GLU A 72 -14.65 30.49 -16.83
CA GLU A 72 -14.24 29.14 -16.43
C GLU A 72 -12.85 28.84 -17.00
N SER A 73 -11.85 28.63 -16.13
CA SER A 73 -10.49 28.33 -16.56
C SER A 73 -10.37 26.93 -17.16
N PHE A 74 -9.37 26.67 -18.02
CA PHE A 74 -9.08 25.32 -18.53
C PHE A 74 -8.98 24.28 -17.41
N ALA A 75 -8.28 24.61 -16.32
CA ALA A 75 -8.11 23.71 -15.20
C ALA A 75 -9.41 23.43 -14.44
N GLN A 76 -10.27 24.44 -14.29
CA GLN A 76 -11.61 24.28 -13.73
C GLN A 76 -12.47 23.36 -14.60
N ALA A 77 -12.52 23.61 -15.91
CA ALA A 77 -13.30 22.81 -16.85
C ALA A 77 -12.83 21.35 -16.92
N CYS A 78 -11.52 21.11 -16.88
CA CYS A 78 -10.98 19.75 -16.84
C CYS A 78 -11.31 19.05 -15.52
N PHE A 79 -11.07 19.69 -14.37
CA PHE A 79 -11.33 19.09 -13.07
C PHE A 79 -12.82 18.77 -12.89
N ASP A 80 -13.71 19.74 -13.13
CA ASP A 80 -15.15 19.60 -12.88
C ASP A 80 -15.77 18.47 -13.71
N VAL A 81 -15.26 18.23 -14.92
CA VAL A 81 -15.70 17.11 -15.77
C VAL A 81 -15.09 15.79 -15.31
N VAL A 82 -13.76 15.73 -15.10
CA VAL A 82 -13.06 14.48 -14.79
C VAL A 82 -13.43 13.96 -13.39
N GLU A 83 -13.72 14.84 -12.43
CA GLU A 83 -14.14 14.45 -11.07
C GLU A 83 -15.40 13.57 -11.08
N THR A 84 -16.27 13.75 -12.09
CA THR A 84 -17.49 12.94 -12.23
C THR A 84 -17.22 11.47 -12.54
N SER A 85 -16.00 11.13 -12.97
CA SER A 85 -15.60 9.74 -13.26
C SER A 85 -15.19 8.92 -12.05
N TRP A 86 -15.10 9.53 -10.85
CA TRP A 86 -14.86 8.79 -9.61
C TRP A 86 -16.19 8.41 -8.96
N PRO A 87 -16.30 7.17 -8.43
CA PRO A 87 -17.52 6.75 -7.76
C PRO A 87 -17.73 7.56 -6.48
N ALA A 88 -18.99 7.81 -6.12
CA ALA A 88 -19.33 8.67 -4.98
C ALA A 88 -18.69 8.23 -3.65
N HIS A 89 -18.50 6.93 -3.46
CA HIS A 89 -17.86 6.37 -2.26
C HIS A 89 -16.33 6.57 -2.20
N ALA A 90 -15.69 6.96 -3.31
CA ALA A 90 -14.27 7.27 -3.35
C ALA A 90 -13.98 8.74 -3.03
N LYS A 91 -15.03 9.58 -2.91
CA LYS A 91 -14.89 10.97 -2.50
C LYS A 91 -14.58 11.02 -1.01
N ILE A 92 -13.53 11.73 -0.66
CA ILE A 92 -13.15 11.99 0.73
C ILE A 92 -13.79 13.33 1.11
N ASP A 93 -14.43 13.39 2.28
CA ASP A 93 -15.03 14.63 2.78
C ASP A 93 -13.96 15.71 3.00
N ASP A 94 -14.34 16.98 2.77
CA ASP A 94 -13.47 18.17 2.88
C ASP A 94 -12.85 18.35 4.29
N ASP A 95 -13.35 17.66 5.32
CA ASP A 95 -12.89 17.74 6.73
C ASP A 95 -11.73 16.79 7.07
N SER A 96 -11.16 16.05 6.11
CA SER A 96 -10.01 15.18 6.37
C SER A 96 -8.68 15.96 6.33
N ASP A 97 -7.87 15.86 7.38
CA ASP A 97 -6.52 16.47 7.50
C ASP A 97 -5.48 15.92 6.49
N PHE A 98 -5.92 15.19 5.46
CA PHE A 98 -5.05 14.47 4.53
C PHE A 98 -4.89 15.19 3.18
N GLU A 99 -4.41 16.44 3.22
CA GLU A 99 -4.08 17.25 2.03
C GLU A 99 -3.11 16.54 1.05
N GLY A 100 -2.35 15.55 1.52
CA GLY A 100 -1.39 14.80 0.71
C GLY A 100 -1.94 13.59 -0.04
N TYR A 101 -3.19 13.16 0.15
CA TYR A 101 -3.66 11.86 -0.36
C TYR A 101 -4.27 11.98 -1.77
N TRP A 102 -3.66 11.29 -2.74
CA TRP A 102 -4.18 11.20 -4.10
C TRP A 102 -4.91 9.88 -4.30
N VAL A 103 -6.14 9.95 -4.79
CA VAL A 103 -6.98 8.77 -5.03
C VAL A 103 -6.88 8.38 -6.50
N PRO A 104 -6.19 7.28 -6.83
CA PRO A 104 -6.10 6.82 -8.21
C PRO A 104 -7.46 6.36 -8.73
N ARG A 105 -7.69 6.55 -10.03
CA ARG A 105 -8.88 6.02 -10.71
C ARG A 105 -8.70 4.52 -10.91
N LYS A 106 -9.66 3.73 -10.43
CA LYS A 106 -9.65 2.26 -10.53
C LYS A 106 -10.37 1.70 -11.77
N GLN A 107 -11.12 2.53 -12.50
CA GLN A 107 -11.84 2.12 -13.70
C GLN A 107 -11.89 3.26 -14.72
N SER A 108 -11.68 2.95 -16.00
CA SER A 108 -11.86 3.95 -17.06
C SER A 108 -13.35 4.30 -17.21
N ASP A 109 -13.69 5.58 -17.14
CA ASP A 109 -15.04 6.04 -17.47
C ASP A 109 -15.18 6.19 -18.99
N HIS A 110 -16.26 5.62 -19.53
CA HIS A 110 -16.59 5.70 -20.96
C HIS A 110 -17.35 6.98 -21.33
N ASN A 111 -17.53 7.92 -20.40
CA ASN A 111 -18.15 9.21 -20.66
C ASN A 111 -17.36 10.01 -21.72
N PRO A 112 -17.97 10.32 -22.89
CA PRO A 112 -17.28 11.03 -23.98
C PRO A 112 -16.77 12.42 -23.59
N SER A 113 -17.41 13.08 -22.62
CA SER A 113 -16.98 14.39 -22.13
C SER A 113 -15.70 14.27 -21.30
N VAL A 114 -15.59 13.25 -20.45
CA VAL A 114 -14.38 12.94 -19.68
C VAL A 114 -13.24 12.60 -20.63
N ALA A 115 -13.47 11.68 -21.58
CA ALA A 115 -12.47 11.30 -22.57
C ALA A 115 -11.96 12.50 -23.37
N ARG A 116 -12.84 13.45 -23.74
CA ARG A 116 -12.44 14.68 -24.44
C ARG A 116 -11.51 15.54 -23.60
N GLN A 117 -11.85 15.76 -22.32
CA GLN A 117 -11.01 16.58 -21.43
C GLN A 117 -9.65 15.93 -21.17
N GLU A 118 -9.62 14.61 -20.94
CA GLU A 118 -8.37 13.86 -20.80
C GLU A 118 -7.51 13.95 -22.06
N MET A 119 -8.09 13.82 -23.25
CA MET A 119 -7.37 13.95 -24.51
C MET A 119 -6.75 15.34 -24.72
N GLU A 120 -7.49 16.41 -24.39
CA GLU A 120 -6.95 17.78 -24.45
C GLU A 120 -5.80 17.97 -23.46
N LEU A 121 -5.94 17.46 -22.24
CA LEU A 121 -4.87 17.49 -21.24
C LEU A 121 -3.64 16.69 -21.67
N ILE A 122 -3.81 15.48 -22.19
CA ILE A 122 -2.73 14.66 -22.74
C ILE A 122 -2.02 15.39 -23.88
N LYS A 123 -2.76 16.10 -24.74
CA LYS A 123 -2.20 16.89 -25.83
C LYS A 123 -1.34 18.04 -25.31
N VAL A 124 -1.84 18.80 -24.34
CA VAL A 124 -1.08 19.88 -23.66
C VAL A 124 0.24 19.34 -23.07
N VAL A 125 0.19 18.19 -22.39
CA VAL A 125 1.38 17.57 -21.81
C VAL A 125 2.34 17.08 -22.88
N ARG A 126 1.84 16.43 -23.93
CA ARG A 126 2.67 15.92 -25.03
C ARG A 126 3.41 17.04 -25.75
N ASP A 127 2.73 18.16 -26.01
CA ASP A 127 3.31 19.31 -26.68
C ASP A 127 4.42 19.95 -25.82
N ALA A 128 4.28 19.92 -24.49
CA ALA A 128 5.29 20.44 -23.55
C ALA A 128 6.42 19.45 -23.22
N LEU A 129 6.22 18.14 -23.43
CA LEU A 129 7.12 17.08 -23.00
C LEU A 129 8.58 17.27 -23.49
N PRO A 130 8.86 17.59 -24.77
CA PRO A 130 10.25 17.79 -25.21
C PRO A 130 10.97 18.90 -24.44
N SER A 131 10.30 20.03 -24.17
CA SER A 131 10.87 21.13 -23.40
C SER A 131 11.07 20.75 -21.93
N LEU A 132 10.12 20.04 -21.31
CA LEU A 132 10.24 19.58 -19.92
C LEU A 132 11.43 18.62 -19.75
N LEU A 133 11.61 17.70 -20.70
CA LEU A 133 12.73 16.76 -20.68
C LEU A 133 14.07 17.47 -20.92
N GLN A 134 14.11 18.48 -21.79
CA GLN A 134 15.31 19.27 -22.01
C GLN A 134 15.69 20.07 -20.75
N GLU A 135 14.70 20.71 -20.10
CA GLU A 135 14.89 21.42 -18.83
C GLU A 135 15.39 20.47 -17.74
N ALA A 136 14.75 19.31 -17.56
CA ALA A 136 15.17 18.30 -16.60
C ALA A 136 16.60 17.80 -16.86
N ARG A 137 16.99 17.56 -18.12
CA ARG A 137 18.38 17.18 -18.47
C ARG A 137 19.37 18.27 -18.09
N HIS A 138 19.01 19.54 -18.29
CA HIS A 138 19.89 20.64 -17.94
C HIS A 138 20.09 20.72 -16.42
N THR A 139 19.01 20.57 -15.65
CA THR A 139 19.05 20.60 -14.18
C THR A 139 19.79 19.40 -13.58
N ALA A 140 19.67 18.22 -14.19
CA ALA A 140 20.25 16.97 -13.69
C ALA A 140 21.59 16.59 -14.37
N GLU A 141 22.28 17.54 -15.00
CA GLU A 141 23.56 17.31 -15.71
C GLU A 141 23.53 16.14 -16.71
N GLY A 142 22.37 15.93 -17.34
CA GLY A 142 22.13 14.87 -18.32
C GLY A 142 21.62 13.54 -17.73
N LEU A 143 21.64 13.35 -16.41
CA LEU A 143 21.21 12.11 -15.76
C LEU A 143 19.73 12.15 -15.35
N ILE A 144 18.83 11.84 -16.29
CA ILE A 144 17.37 11.81 -16.03
C ILE A 144 16.76 10.40 -16.08
N THR A 145 17.53 9.38 -16.43
CA THR A 145 17.03 8.00 -16.40
C THR A 145 16.65 7.64 -14.97
N GLY A 146 15.52 6.93 -14.80
CA GLY A 146 14.96 6.57 -13.51
C GLY A 146 14.33 7.72 -12.74
N SER A 147 14.43 8.97 -13.21
CA SER A 147 13.83 10.13 -12.55
C SER A 147 12.32 9.98 -12.36
N GLN A 148 11.84 10.53 -11.25
CA GLN A 148 10.42 10.82 -11.04
C GLN A 148 10.25 12.33 -11.06
N LEU A 149 9.73 12.87 -12.16
CA LEU A 149 9.57 14.30 -12.39
C LEU A 149 8.17 14.75 -11.97
N CYS A 150 8.09 15.94 -11.38
CA CYS A 150 6.84 16.63 -11.11
C CYS A 150 6.73 17.87 -12.01
N ALA A 151 5.57 18.07 -12.62
CA ALA A 151 5.24 19.23 -13.41
C ALA A 151 3.84 19.76 -13.05
N GLU A 152 3.62 21.04 -13.29
CA GLU A 152 2.36 21.72 -12.96
C GLU A 152 1.80 22.43 -14.20
N ILE A 153 0.49 22.36 -14.37
CA ILE A 153 -0.25 23.08 -15.41
C ILE A 153 -0.78 24.38 -14.83
N THR A 154 -0.36 25.47 -15.44
CA THR A 154 -0.66 26.84 -15.02
C THR A 154 -1.38 27.59 -16.14
N ALA A 155 -2.14 28.63 -15.77
CA ALA A 155 -2.58 29.60 -16.76
C ALA A 155 -1.37 30.40 -17.28
N HIS A 156 -1.36 30.76 -18.56
CA HIS A 156 -0.34 31.66 -19.08
C HIS A 156 -0.65 33.10 -18.63
N PRO A 157 0.33 33.90 -18.16
CA PRO A 157 0.06 35.23 -17.58
C PRO A 157 -0.62 36.21 -18.55
N THR A 158 -0.52 35.95 -19.85
CA THR A 158 -1.00 36.82 -20.93
C THR A 158 -1.96 36.14 -21.91
N SER A 159 -2.36 34.89 -21.65
CA SER A 159 -3.36 34.19 -22.47
C SER A 159 -4.07 33.11 -21.66
N ASP A 160 -5.32 32.79 -21.98
CA ASP A 160 -6.05 31.66 -21.35
C ASP A 160 -5.53 30.27 -21.77
N ARG A 161 -4.36 30.19 -22.42
CA ARG A 161 -3.77 28.92 -22.84
C ARG A 161 -3.04 28.25 -21.65
N PRO A 162 -3.20 26.94 -21.47
CA PRO A 162 -2.46 26.21 -20.44
C PRO A 162 -0.97 26.15 -20.79
N ARG A 163 -0.12 26.30 -19.78
CA ARG A 163 1.33 26.10 -19.85
C ARG A 163 1.73 25.02 -18.85
N VAL A 164 2.61 24.12 -19.25
CA VAL A 164 3.20 23.13 -18.34
C VAL A 164 4.57 23.63 -17.88
N LYS A 165 4.83 23.61 -16.58
CA LYS A 165 6.10 24.01 -15.97
C LYS A 165 6.70 22.86 -15.17
N LEU A 166 7.99 22.60 -15.33
CA LEU A 166 8.70 21.64 -14.49
C LEU A 166 8.82 22.20 -13.06
N VAL A 167 8.41 21.39 -12.08
CA VAL A 167 8.62 21.70 -10.65
C VAL A 167 9.99 21.17 -10.22
N GLY A 168 10.34 19.95 -10.63
CA GLY A 168 11.64 19.33 -10.37
C GLY A 168 11.59 17.81 -10.37
N ASP A 169 12.75 17.18 -10.16
CA ASP A 169 12.86 15.75 -9.85
C ASP A 169 12.55 15.54 -8.36
N LEU A 170 11.62 14.62 -8.05
CA LEU A 170 11.17 14.33 -6.69
C LEU A 170 12.33 13.98 -5.76
N PHE A 171 13.28 13.18 -6.21
CA PHE A 171 14.37 12.69 -5.35
C PHE A 171 15.66 13.48 -5.52
N ARG A 172 15.99 13.92 -6.75
CA ARG A 172 17.24 14.67 -7.01
C ARG A 172 17.16 16.14 -6.64
N THR A 173 15.97 16.75 -6.70
CA THR A 173 15.82 18.21 -6.53
C THR A 173 14.90 18.56 -5.37
N ILE A 174 13.73 17.94 -5.29
CA ILE A 174 12.67 18.34 -4.35
C ILE A 174 12.95 17.80 -2.95
N ALA A 175 13.11 16.48 -2.82
CA ALA A 175 13.27 15.81 -1.53
C ALA A 175 14.74 15.56 -1.17
N SER A 176 15.71 15.95 -2.01
CA SER A 176 17.13 15.59 -1.84
C SER A 176 17.65 15.79 -0.43
N ASP A 177 17.34 16.93 0.22
CA ASP A 177 17.82 17.24 1.57
C ASP A 177 17.07 16.49 2.70
N LEU A 178 15.93 15.87 2.38
CA LEU A 178 15.08 15.11 3.31
C LEU A 178 15.29 13.60 3.21
N LEU A 179 15.96 13.11 2.16
CA LEU A 179 16.22 11.68 1.99
C LEU A 179 17.26 11.20 3.02
N PRO A 180 17.05 10.03 3.64
CA PRO A 180 17.99 9.51 4.62
C PRO A 180 19.28 9.06 3.92
N TYR A 181 20.40 9.43 4.51
CA TYR A 181 21.72 9.01 4.04
C TYR A 181 22.03 7.60 4.55
N LEU A 182 22.51 6.72 3.67
CA LEU A 182 22.97 5.38 4.05
C LEU A 182 24.49 5.29 3.99
N SER A 183 25.14 5.04 5.14
CA SER A 183 26.59 4.79 5.16
C SER A 183 26.94 3.54 4.37
N GLU A 184 28.16 3.43 3.84
CA GLU A 184 28.56 2.27 3.00
C GLU A 184 28.34 0.92 3.72
N ASP A 185 28.59 0.86 5.02
CA ASP A 185 28.48 -0.36 5.84
C ASP A 185 27.04 -0.79 6.18
N GLN A 186 26.03 0.04 5.90
CA GLN A 186 24.64 -0.34 6.16
C GLN A 186 24.15 -1.35 5.10
N TYR A 187 23.51 -2.43 5.53
CA TYR A 187 22.92 -3.43 4.63
C TYR A 187 23.90 -4.04 3.62
N MET A 188 25.15 -4.31 4.01
CA MET A 188 26.22 -4.80 3.12
C MET A 188 25.87 -6.04 2.28
N GLU A 189 24.99 -6.90 2.79
CA GLU A 189 24.53 -8.10 2.09
C GLU A 189 23.49 -7.81 0.99
N THR A 190 22.96 -6.59 0.92
CA THR A 190 21.97 -6.17 -0.07
C THR A 190 22.62 -5.25 -1.12
N PRO A 191 22.57 -5.60 -2.42
CA PRO A 191 23.15 -4.78 -3.48
C PRO A 191 22.58 -3.36 -3.48
N ARG A 192 23.42 -2.36 -3.76
CA ARG A 192 23.00 -0.96 -3.96
C ARG A 192 23.07 -0.60 -5.44
N ILE A 193 22.04 0.08 -5.93
CA ILE A 193 21.98 0.60 -7.30
C ILE A 193 21.57 2.07 -7.27
N ASP A 194 22.11 2.87 -8.20
CA ASP A 194 21.65 4.24 -8.39
C ASP A 194 20.25 4.23 -9.04
N LEU A 195 19.44 5.25 -8.75
CA LEU A 195 18.11 5.44 -9.33
C LEU A 195 18.14 5.40 -10.87
N SER A 196 19.24 5.84 -11.50
CA SER A 196 19.42 5.75 -12.96
C SER A 196 19.50 4.33 -13.53
N ALA A 197 19.65 3.32 -12.67
CA ALA A 197 19.53 1.93 -13.06
C ALA A 197 18.09 1.53 -13.40
N ILE A 198 17.08 2.31 -12.98
CA ILE A 198 15.68 2.11 -13.37
C ILE A 198 15.49 2.57 -14.82
N THR A 199 15.25 1.61 -15.71
CA THR A 199 15.20 1.84 -17.17
C THR A 199 13.79 1.97 -17.72
N CYS A 200 12.77 1.53 -16.96
CA CYS A 200 11.39 1.58 -17.39
C CYS A 200 10.45 1.56 -16.18
N TYR A 201 9.39 2.37 -16.22
CA TYR A 201 8.26 2.29 -15.31
C TYR A 201 7.09 1.67 -16.07
N LEU A 202 6.51 0.62 -15.49
CA LEU A 202 5.41 -0.13 -16.09
C LEU A 202 4.09 0.23 -15.41
N GLY A 203 3.02 0.15 -16.19
CA GLY A 203 1.68 0.14 -15.64
C GLY A 203 1.44 -1.13 -14.82
N PRO A 204 0.52 -1.08 -13.85
CA PRO A 204 0.07 -2.26 -13.12
C PRO A 204 -0.42 -3.35 -14.09
N PRO A 205 -0.20 -4.64 -13.77
CA PRO A 205 -0.48 -5.75 -14.68
C PRO A 205 -1.95 -5.86 -15.11
N SER A 206 -2.89 -5.38 -14.30
CA SER A 206 -4.34 -5.48 -14.53
C SER A 206 -4.92 -4.36 -15.40
N GLY A 207 -4.13 -3.36 -15.81
CA GLY A 207 -4.54 -2.34 -16.78
C GLY A 207 -5.59 -1.31 -16.32
N ASP A 208 -6.42 -1.66 -15.33
CA ASP A 208 -7.50 -0.81 -14.81
C ASP A 208 -7.27 -0.33 -13.37
N ASP A 209 -6.55 -1.11 -12.54
CA ASP A 209 -6.14 -0.65 -11.22
C ASP A 209 -4.97 0.31 -11.39
N GLY A 210 -4.96 1.49 -10.78
CA GLY A 210 -3.78 2.37 -10.77
C GLY A 210 -2.56 1.73 -10.07
N PRO A 211 -1.44 2.46 -9.88
CA PRO A 211 -0.35 1.99 -9.02
C PRO A 211 -0.91 1.55 -7.66
N TRP A 212 -0.38 0.45 -7.12
CA TRP A 212 -0.91 -0.22 -5.93
C TRP A 212 -0.98 0.76 -4.74
N LYS A 213 0.04 1.62 -4.65
CA LYS A 213 0.11 2.89 -3.90
C LYS A 213 0.97 3.86 -4.72
N ASP A 214 0.86 5.17 -4.49
CA ASP A 214 1.53 6.23 -5.26
C ASP A 214 3.07 6.20 -5.29
N ASN A 215 3.68 5.37 -4.46
CA ASN A 215 5.12 5.17 -4.33
C ASN A 215 5.55 3.73 -4.63
N VAL A 216 4.66 2.90 -5.19
CA VAL A 216 4.93 1.49 -5.53
C VAL A 216 4.72 1.26 -7.02
N PHE A 217 5.79 0.90 -7.72
CA PHE A 217 5.80 0.79 -9.18
C PHE A 217 6.38 -0.53 -9.65
N VAL A 218 5.82 -1.13 -10.70
CA VAL A 218 6.51 -2.20 -11.42
C VAL A 218 7.52 -1.55 -12.36
N VAL A 219 8.77 -2.02 -12.34
CA VAL A 219 9.88 -1.42 -13.09
C VAL A 219 10.76 -2.47 -13.76
N HIS A 220 11.52 -2.01 -14.75
CA HIS A 220 12.73 -2.69 -15.22
C HIS A 220 13.96 -1.97 -14.68
N ALA A 221 14.94 -2.74 -14.21
CA ALA A 221 16.18 -2.21 -13.67
C ALA A 221 17.39 -2.98 -14.20
N ASN A 222 18.51 -2.30 -14.40
CA ASN A 222 19.78 -2.97 -14.67
C ASN A 222 20.46 -3.31 -13.35
N ASN A 223 20.97 -4.54 -13.19
CA ASN A 223 21.84 -4.86 -12.05
C ASN A 223 23.30 -4.55 -12.41
N PRO A 224 23.93 -3.50 -11.83
CA PRO A 224 25.32 -3.17 -12.10
C PRO A 224 26.31 -4.16 -11.47
N GLY A 225 25.89 -4.97 -10.49
CA GLY A 225 26.76 -5.89 -9.73
C GLY A 225 27.14 -7.19 -10.46
N VAL A 226 26.63 -7.42 -11.67
CA VAL A 226 26.96 -8.60 -12.48
C VAL A 226 27.61 -8.14 -13.79
N ALA A 227 28.84 -8.58 -14.06
CA ALA A 227 29.52 -8.33 -15.34
C ALA A 227 28.63 -8.84 -16.49
N GLY A 228 28.13 -7.92 -17.32
CA GLY A 228 27.14 -8.19 -18.36
C GLY A 228 25.73 -7.62 -18.10
N GLY A 229 25.50 -6.97 -16.95
CA GLY A 229 24.29 -6.21 -16.65
C GLY A 229 23.02 -7.05 -16.77
N VAL A 230 22.81 -7.99 -15.84
CA VAL A 230 21.57 -8.79 -15.86
C VAL A 230 20.39 -7.85 -15.61
N ALA A 231 19.51 -7.74 -16.60
CA ALA A 231 18.29 -6.95 -16.50
C ALA A 231 17.31 -7.63 -15.53
N MET A 232 17.00 -6.93 -14.44
CA MET A 232 15.87 -7.25 -13.59
C MET A 232 14.60 -6.75 -14.29
N LYS A 233 13.79 -7.69 -14.76
CA LYS A 233 12.51 -7.39 -15.42
C LYS A 233 11.37 -7.60 -14.44
N GLN A 234 10.38 -6.73 -14.52
CA GLN A 234 9.13 -6.80 -13.76
C GLN A 234 9.38 -7.02 -12.26
N VAL A 235 10.14 -6.10 -11.67
CA VAL A 235 10.38 -6.02 -10.22
C VAL A 235 9.59 -4.86 -9.64
N VAL A 236 9.30 -4.91 -8.35
CA VAL A 236 8.53 -3.87 -7.65
C VAL A 236 9.49 -2.89 -7.00
N LEU A 237 9.43 -1.62 -7.39
CA LEU A 237 10.06 -0.50 -6.69
C LEU A 237 9.09 0.01 -5.62
N LYS A 238 9.45 -0.12 -4.34
CA LYS A 238 8.80 0.62 -3.24
C LYS A 238 9.72 1.80 -2.89
N ALA A 239 9.24 3.02 -3.12
CA ALA A 239 9.98 4.27 -2.93
C ALA A 239 9.47 5.06 -1.72
N ILE A 240 10.26 6.02 -1.23
CA ILE A 240 9.81 7.00 -0.23
C ILE A 240 8.64 7.77 -0.84
N TYR A 241 7.53 7.86 -0.10
CA TYR A 241 6.40 8.67 -0.52
C TYR A 241 6.73 10.16 -0.38
N VAL A 242 6.64 10.87 -1.52
CA VAL A 242 6.76 12.33 -1.61
C VAL A 242 5.46 12.86 -2.20
N SER A 243 4.75 13.72 -1.44
CA SER A 243 3.50 14.32 -1.91
C SER A 243 3.71 15.10 -3.21
N THR A 244 2.89 14.83 -4.23
CA THR A 244 2.98 15.51 -5.53
C THR A 244 1.82 16.48 -5.72
N PRO A 245 2.04 17.78 -6.00
CA PRO A 245 3.26 18.51 -5.82
C PRO A 245 3.47 18.80 -4.31
N PRO A 246 4.70 19.12 -3.92
CA PRO A 246 5.12 19.14 -2.51
C PRO A 246 4.54 20.28 -1.66
N SER A 247 3.58 21.06 -2.16
CA SER A 247 3.41 22.47 -1.79
C SER A 247 1.95 22.92 -1.62
N ILE A 248 1.09 22.07 -1.08
CA ILE A 248 -0.24 22.53 -0.63
C ILE A 248 -0.31 22.75 0.88
N SER A 249 0.42 21.97 1.68
CA SER A 249 0.48 22.17 3.14
C SER A 249 1.57 23.17 3.59
N TYR A 250 2.37 23.71 2.67
CA TYR A 250 3.56 24.49 3.00
C TYR A 250 3.53 25.84 2.29
N GLN A 251 3.29 26.89 3.07
CA GLN A 251 3.25 28.28 2.60
C GLN A 251 4.65 28.75 2.12
N SER A 252 5.70 28.01 2.45
CA SER A 252 7.06 28.24 1.96
C SER A 252 7.88 26.95 1.78
N LYS A 253 8.98 27.02 1.00
CA LYS A 253 10.01 25.96 0.92
C LYS A 253 10.63 25.65 2.29
N GLN A 254 10.59 26.62 3.22
CA GLN A 254 11.05 26.50 4.59
C GLN A 254 10.15 25.55 5.40
N ASP A 255 8.83 25.62 5.20
CA ASP A 255 7.87 24.80 5.97
C ASP A 255 7.95 23.32 5.56
N PHE A 256 8.27 23.02 4.29
CA PHE A 256 8.55 21.66 3.81
C PHE A 256 9.86 21.08 4.38
N GLN A 257 10.79 21.96 4.74
CA GLN A 257 12.11 21.63 5.31
C GLN A 257 12.09 21.54 6.84
N ASP A 258 11.00 21.94 7.52
CA ASP A 258 10.87 21.79 8.97
C ASP A 258 10.69 20.31 9.35
N SER A 259 11.81 19.74 9.80
CA SER A 259 12.09 18.30 9.89
C SER A 259 11.15 17.46 10.77
N SER A 260 10.38 18.05 11.69
CA SER A 260 9.55 17.28 12.63
C SER A 260 8.12 16.99 12.15
N HIS A 261 7.67 17.62 11.07
CA HIS A 261 6.30 17.49 10.56
C HIS A 261 6.21 17.21 9.05
N SER A 262 7.34 16.99 8.37
CA SER A 262 7.33 16.66 6.94
C SER A 262 6.87 15.21 6.70
N PRO A 263 5.84 14.95 5.87
CA PRO A 263 5.43 13.60 5.47
C PRO A 263 6.59 12.77 4.93
N VAL A 264 7.54 13.41 4.23
CA VAL A 264 8.73 12.73 3.69
C VAL A 264 9.56 12.14 4.82
N TRP A 265 9.73 12.85 5.93
CA TRP A 265 10.51 12.37 7.07
C TRP A 265 9.83 11.18 7.76
N THR A 266 8.53 11.28 8.06
CA THR A 266 7.75 10.19 8.66
C THR A 266 7.75 8.95 7.76
N ASN A 267 7.54 9.13 6.46
CA ASN A 267 7.57 8.05 5.49
C ASN A 267 8.97 7.47 5.33
N SER A 268 10.02 8.29 5.44
CA SER A 268 11.40 7.81 5.43
C SER A 268 11.68 6.91 6.62
N ALA A 269 11.25 7.29 7.83
CA ALA A 269 11.42 6.48 9.04
C ALA A 269 10.68 5.14 8.97
N MET A 270 9.44 5.15 8.45
CA MET A 270 8.67 3.93 8.21
C MET A 270 9.34 3.02 7.18
N LEU A 271 9.81 3.60 6.08
CA LEU A 271 10.48 2.88 5.00
C LEU A 271 11.81 2.29 5.48
N THR A 272 12.66 3.06 6.17
CA THR A 272 13.94 2.55 6.72
C THR A 272 13.71 1.49 7.78
N GLY A 273 12.70 1.66 8.63
CA GLY A 273 12.38 0.66 9.64
C GLY A 273 11.86 -0.66 9.06
N GLU A 274 11.12 -0.63 7.95
CA GLU A 274 10.77 -1.85 7.21
C GLU A 274 12.02 -2.47 6.56
N LEU A 275 12.91 -1.66 5.97
CA LEU A 275 14.17 -2.14 5.40
C LEU A 275 15.05 -2.84 6.44
N ASP A 276 15.14 -2.31 7.67
CA ASP A 276 15.83 -2.94 8.80
C ASP A 276 15.25 -4.32 9.13
N ILE A 277 13.92 -4.45 9.12
CA ILE A 277 13.24 -5.73 9.36
C ILE A 277 13.57 -6.71 8.23
N LEU A 278 13.34 -6.32 6.97
CA LEU A 278 13.51 -7.22 5.82
C LEU A 278 14.95 -7.71 5.63
N THR A 279 15.94 -6.89 5.98
CA THR A 279 17.36 -7.23 5.84
C THR A 279 17.94 -7.98 7.04
N SER A 280 17.31 -7.91 8.22
CA SER A 280 17.75 -8.61 9.43
C SER A 280 17.18 -10.03 9.56
N LEU A 281 16.05 -10.31 8.91
CA LEU A 281 15.39 -11.60 8.97
C LEU A 281 16.07 -12.65 8.08
N PRO A 282 16.26 -13.89 8.56
CA PRO A 282 16.61 -14.99 7.66
C PRO A 282 15.46 -15.29 6.68
N PRO A 283 15.73 -15.87 5.50
CA PRO A 283 14.68 -16.20 4.54
C PRO A 283 13.64 -17.16 5.12
N HIS A 284 12.35 -16.87 4.89
CA HIS A 284 11.23 -17.72 5.28
C HIS A 284 10.20 -17.77 4.14
N PRO A 285 9.62 -18.94 3.82
CA PRO A 285 8.71 -19.07 2.66
C PRO A 285 7.41 -18.28 2.76
N ASN A 286 6.96 -17.94 3.97
CA ASN A 286 5.71 -17.21 4.22
C ASN A 286 5.91 -15.75 4.66
N VAL A 287 7.12 -15.20 4.52
CA VAL A 287 7.41 -13.79 4.83
C VAL A 287 8.18 -13.18 3.67
N ASN A 288 7.83 -11.95 3.28
CA ASN A 288 8.47 -11.23 2.20
C ASN A 288 10.00 -11.20 2.41
N PRO A 289 10.81 -11.63 1.43
CA PRO A 289 12.26 -11.70 1.59
C PRO A 289 12.90 -10.31 1.59
N ALA A 290 14.20 -10.31 1.94
CA ALA A 290 15.07 -9.16 1.79
C ALA A 290 14.99 -8.58 0.35
N PRO A 291 15.17 -7.25 0.19
CA PRO A 291 15.15 -6.63 -1.13
C PRO A 291 16.19 -7.21 -2.09
N LEU A 292 15.87 -7.18 -3.38
CA LEU A 292 16.80 -7.55 -4.46
C LEU A 292 17.92 -6.51 -4.62
N ALA A 293 17.59 -5.24 -4.38
CA ALA A 293 18.55 -4.14 -4.35
C ALA A 293 17.96 -2.93 -3.61
N ILE A 294 18.80 -2.15 -2.95
CA ILE A 294 18.49 -0.83 -2.43
C ILE A 294 18.73 0.20 -3.54
N VAL A 295 17.81 1.14 -3.70
CA VAL A 295 17.88 2.21 -4.70
C VAL A 295 18.27 3.51 -4.02
N THR A 296 19.37 4.10 -4.46
CA THR A 296 19.91 5.35 -3.93
C THR A 296 20.04 6.43 -4.99
N VAL A 297 20.34 7.66 -4.57
CA VAL A 297 20.66 8.78 -5.45
C VAL A 297 21.80 9.61 -4.88
N GLY A 298 22.62 10.19 -5.77
CA GLY A 298 23.77 11.02 -5.39
C GLY A 298 24.74 10.24 -4.51
N ASP A 299 25.14 10.83 -3.38
CA ASP A 299 26.14 10.28 -2.47
C ASP A 299 25.63 9.13 -1.57
N GLY A 300 24.58 8.39 -1.99
CA GLY A 300 24.04 7.27 -1.21
C GLY A 300 22.78 7.59 -0.39
N LYS A 301 22.03 8.62 -0.78
CA LYS A 301 20.73 8.91 -0.17
C LYS A 301 19.68 7.90 -0.63
N LEU A 302 18.93 7.31 0.30
CA LEU A 302 17.92 6.29 0.01
C LEU A 302 16.75 6.90 -0.77
N VAL A 303 16.34 6.21 -1.83
CA VAL A 303 15.10 6.47 -2.57
C VAL A 303 14.07 5.39 -2.27
N GLY A 304 14.50 4.14 -2.17
CA GLY A 304 13.62 2.97 -2.01
C GLY A 304 14.37 1.66 -2.19
N TRP A 305 13.65 0.61 -2.56
CA TRP A 305 14.24 -0.69 -2.88
C TRP A 305 13.44 -1.45 -3.92
N LEU A 306 14.08 -2.47 -4.50
CA LEU A 306 13.49 -3.41 -5.44
C LEU A 306 13.11 -4.72 -4.75
N GLN A 307 11.91 -5.21 -4.99
CA GLN A 307 11.39 -6.49 -4.55
C GLN A 307 10.96 -7.35 -5.73
N LYS A 308 10.89 -8.67 -5.50
CA LYS A 308 10.29 -9.59 -6.45
C LYS A 308 8.81 -9.22 -6.64
N GLN A 309 8.34 -9.25 -7.88
CA GLN A 309 6.91 -9.18 -8.15
C GLN A 309 6.27 -10.56 -7.90
N TYR A 310 5.21 -10.59 -7.10
CA TYR A 310 4.40 -11.79 -6.84
C TYR A 310 3.09 -11.73 -7.62
N ALA A 311 2.43 -12.87 -7.75
CA ALA A 311 1.17 -13.01 -8.49
C ALA A 311 -0.02 -12.79 -7.54
N GLY A 312 -0.88 -11.81 -7.85
CA GLY A 312 -2.22 -11.65 -7.27
C GLY A 312 -2.30 -11.39 -5.75
N LEU A 313 -3.51 -11.03 -5.30
CA LEU A 313 -3.86 -10.94 -3.88
C LEU A 313 -4.45 -12.29 -3.42
N VAL A 314 -4.15 -12.72 -2.18
CA VAL A 314 -4.72 -13.96 -1.60
C VAL A 314 -6.24 -13.97 -1.66
N VAL A 315 -6.86 -12.79 -1.51
CA VAL A 315 -8.32 -12.64 -1.51
C VAL A 315 -8.93 -13.14 -2.82
N GLU A 316 -8.35 -12.81 -3.97
CA GLU A 316 -8.89 -13.19 -5.29
C GLU A 316 -8.90 -14.72 -5.48
N ASP A 317 -7.81 -15.39 -5.08
CA ASP A 317 -7.68 -16.84 -5.18
C ASP A 317 -8.44 -17.60 -4.10
N ALA A 318 -8.55 -17.04 -2.90
CA ALA A 318 -9.31 -17.64 -1.82
C ALA A 318 -10.81 -17.58 -2.10
N VAL A 319 -11.33 -16.47 -2.66
CA VAL A 319 -12.78 -16.29 -2.85
C VAL A 319 -13.35 -16.86 -4.15
N SER A 320 -12.51 -17.15 -5.15
CA SER A 320 -12.94 -17.60 -6.48
C SER A 320 -13.62 -18.98 -6.49
N GLU A 321 -13.19 -19.89 -5.62
CA GLU A 321 -13.79 -21.23 -5.47
C GLU A 321 -14.40 -21.41 -4.08
N ARG A 322 -15.73 -21.63 -4.01
CA ARG A 322 -16.44 -22.02 -2.78
C ARG A 322 -17.13 -23.37 -2.96
N TYR A 323 -17.43 -24.03 -1.85
CA TYR A 323 -18.23 -25.27 -1.78
C TYR A 323 -17.55 -26.54 -2.33
N THR A 324 -16.22 -26.57 -2.44
CA THR A 324 -15.46 -27.78 -2.77
C THR A 324 -14.48 -28.16 -1.66
N ARG A 325 -14.17 -29.45 -1.50
CA ARG A 325 -13.12 -29.92 -0.56
C ARG A 325 -11.74 -29.37 -0.92
N THR A 326 -11.47 -29.20 -2.21
CA THR A 326 -10.21 -28.63 -2.72
C THR A 326 -10.05 -27.18 -2.25
N ALA A 327 -11.11 -26.38 -2.32
CA ALA A 327 -11.11 -25.00 -1.85
C ALA A 327 -10.87 -24.92 -0.33
N VAL A 328 -11.55 -25.76 0.46
CA VAL A 328 -11.33 -25.85 1.91
C VAL A 328 -9.87 -26.19 2.23
N HIS A 329 -9.31 -27.21 1.57
CA HIS A 329 -7.93 -27.61 1.78
C HIS A 329 -6.94 -26.48 1.41
N ARG A 330 -7.17 -25.75 0.31
CA ARG A 330 -6.34 -24.60 -0.09
C ARG A 330 -6.39 -23.48 0.96
N ARG A 331 -7.59 -23.10 1.39
CA ARG A 331 -7.80 -22.06 2.42
C ARG A 331 -7.19 -22.43 3.77
N MET A 332 -7.30 -23.70 4.17
CA MET A 332 -6.62 -24.19 5.37
C MET A 332 -5.09 -24.14 5.23
N ARG A 333 -4.55 -24.38 4.04
CA ARG A 333 -3.11 -24.21 3.78
C ARG A 333 -2.68 -22.75 3.88
N TYR A 334 -3.42 -21.80 3.31
CA TYR A 334 -3.15 -20.37 3.51
C TYR A 334 -3.24 -19.95 4.98
N ALA A 335 -4.23 -20.45 5.72
CA ALA A 335 -4.32 -20.24 7.16
C ALA A 335 -3.08 -20.76 7.91
N LEU A 336 -2.56 -21.92 7.50
CA LEU A 336 -1.33 -22.48 8.07
C LEU A 336 -0.11 -21.61 7.73
N ASP A 337 0.04 -21.23 6.47
CA ASP A 337 1.11 -20.37 5.96
C ASP A 337 1.14 -19.02 6.69
N LEU A 338 -0.03 -18.38 6.87
CA LEU A 338 -0.21 -17.17 7.67
C LEU A 338 0.34 -17.35 9.09
N CYS A 339 -0.09 -18.41 9.78
CA CYS A 339 0.35 -18.66 11.15
C CYS A 339 1.85 -18.98 11.23
N CYS A 340 2.39 -19.69 10.24
CA CYS A 340 3.81 -19.99 10.13
C CYS A 340 4.65 -18.72 9.93
N GLY A 341 4.24 -17.82 9.03
CA GLY A 341 4.89 -16.52 8.84
C GLY A 341 4.80 -15.64 10.07
N ALA A 342 3.63 -15.53 10.69
CA ALA A 342 3.43 -14.72 11.89
C ALA A 342 4.26 -15.22 13.08
N ARG A 343 4.33 -16.55 13.27
CA ARG A 343 5.21 -17.14 14.28
C ARG A 343 6.68 -16.86 13.99
N PHE A 344 7.11 -16.99 12.74
CA PHE A 344 8.50 -16.69 12.36
C PHE A 344 8.87 -15.24 12.69
N LEU A 345 8.02 -14.27 12.37
CA LEU A 345 8.22 -12.87 12.75
C LEU A 345 8.33 -12.72 14.27
N TRP A 346 7.37 -13.27 15.02
CA TRP A 346 7.33 -13.21 16.48
C TRP A 346 8.56 -13.88 17.14
N GLU A 347 9.05 -15.00 16.61
CA GLU A 347 10.25 -15.69 17.09
C GLU A 347 11.52 -14.85 16.90
N ASN A 348 11.54 -13.99 15.88
CA ASN A 348 12.62 -13.05 15.59
C ASN A 348 12.38 -11.64 16.18
N GLY A 349 11.42 -11.50 17.11
CA GLY A 349 11.17 -10.23 17.81
C GLY A 349 10.46 -9.17 16.96
N VAL A 350 9.90 -9.56 15.81
CA VAL A 350 9.14 -8.67 14.93
C VAL A 350 7.65 -8.83 15.20
N TYR A 351 6.97 -7.71 15.44
CA TYR A 351 5.52 -7.65 15.55
C TYR A 351 4.93 -6.94 14.34
N HIS A 352 3.94 -7.57 13.71
CA HIS A 352 3.24 -7.02 12.56
C HIS A 352 1.99 -6.24 13.01
N PRO A 353 2.03 -4.89 13.06
CA PRO A 353 0.98 -4.08 13.66
C PRO A 353 -0.28 -3.94 12.80
N ASP A 354 -0.16 -4.20 11.49
CA ASP A 354 -1.24 -4.10 10.51
C ASP A 354 -1.44 -5.44 9.78
N LEU A 355 -1.41 -6.55 10.53
CA LEU A 355 -1.62 -7.87 9.94
C LEU A 355 -3.04 -7.93 9.38
N SER A 356 -3.16 -8.01 8.06
CA SER A 356 -4.43 -8.01 7.35
C SER A 356 -4.37 -8.75 6.02
N LEU A 357 -5.52 -9.14 5.45
CA LEU A 357 -5.60 -9.77 4.13
C LEU A 357 -4.97 -8.92 3.02
N ASP A 358 -5.12 -7.60 3.10
CA ASP A 358 -4.50 -6.63 2.18
C ASP A 358 -2.97 -6.70 2.19
N ASN A 359 -2.39 -7.19 3.28
CA ASN A 359 -0.95 -7.35 3.48
C ASN A 359 -0.51 -8.81 3.30
N THR A 360 -1.23 -9.57 2.46
CA THR A 360 -0.90 -10.95 2.08
C THR A 360 -0.97 -11.17 0.56
N LEU A 361 -0.04 -11.96 0.02
CA LEU A 361 0.00 -12.32 -1.41
C LEU A 361 0.01 -13.84 -1.61
N ASP A 362 -0.53 -14.29 -2.74
CA ASP A 362 -0.27 -15.66 -3.21
C ASP A 362 1.10 -15.71 -3.88
N HIS A 363 1.86 -16.74 -3.54
CA HIS A 363 3.07 -17.08 -4.25
C HIS A 363 3.12 -18.59 -4.49
N ASP A 364 2.80 -18.99 -5.71
CA ASP A 364 2.82 -20.39 -6.16
C ASP A 364 1.97 -21.29 -5.23
N GLY A 365 0.79 -20.80 -4.82
CA GLY A 365 -0.12 -21.52 -3.94
C GLY A 365 0.28 -21.54 -2.46
N CYS A 366 1.20 -20.64 -2.06
CA CYS A 366 1.59 -20.38 -0.68
C CYS A 366 1.24 -18.94 -0.30
N LEU A 367 0.85 -18.70 0.95
CA LEU A 367 0.63 -17.33 1.44
C LEU A 367 1.95 -16.68 1.88
N LEU A 368 2.15 -15.44 1.46
CA LEU A 368 3.27 -14.57 1.83
C LEU A 368 2.79 -13.36 2.64
N LEU A 369 3.38 -13.11 3.82
CA LEU A 369 3.20 -11.88 4.58
C LEU A 369 4.06 -10.75 4.03
N MET A 370 3.49 -9.55 3.84
CA MET A 370 4.18 -8.36 3.33
C MET A 370 3.81 -7.09 4.12
N ASP A 371 4.34 -5.94 3.73
CA ASP A 371 4.10 -4.63 4.36
C ASP A 371 4.50 -4.60 5.85
N LEU A 372 5.79 -4.84 6.12
CA LEU A 372 6.34 -4.98 7.47
C LEU A 372 6.68 -3.62 8.12
N GLU A 373 5.96 -2.57 7.72
CA GLU A 373 6.18 -1.22 8.25
C GLU A 373 5.97 -1.19 9.76
N PRO A 374 6.88 -0.55 10.52
CA PRO A 374 6.82 -0.54 11.99
C PRO A 374 5.81 0.51 12.50
N LEU A 375 4.53 0.35 12.15
CA LEU A 375 3.46 1.27 12.51
C LEU A 375 3.28 1.41 14.04
N PRO A 376 3.14 2.63 14.57
CA PRO A 376 2.99 2.85 16.01
C PRO A 376 1.62 2.44 16.54
N CYS A 377 0.64 2.20 15.68
CA CYS A 377 -0.73 1.84 16.04
C CYS A 377 -1.03 0.36 15.77
N TYR A 378 -1.88 -0.22 16.63
CA TYR A 378 -2.50 -1.52 16.40
C TYR A 378 -3.65 -1.38 15.41
N ASN A 379 -3.62 -2.17 14.33
CA ASN A 379 -4.69 -2.24 13.35
C ASN A 379 -5.16 -3.68 13.18
N ASN A 380 -6.48 -3.86 13.14
CA ASN A 380 -7.13 -5.12 12.79
C ASN A 380 -8.19 -4.81 11.73
N LYS A 381 -7.78 -4.70 10.46
CA LYS A 381 -8.69 -4.32 9.37
C LYS A 381 -9.76 -5.39 9.11
N ASP A 382 -9.40 -6.64 9.37
CA ASP A 382 -10.25 -7.80 9.10
C ASP A 382 -11.23 -8.12 10.25
N GLY A 383 -11.37 -7.27 11.27
CA GLY A 383 -12.35 -7.48 12.34
C GLY A 383 -12.38 -6.38 13.40
N PRO A 384 -12.98 -6.64 14.57
CA PRO A 384 -13.12 -5.63 15.61
C PRO A 384 -11.78 -5.29 16.28
N ILE A 385 -11.75 -4.18 17.03
CA ILE A 385 -10.56 -3.82 17.81
C ILE A 385 -10.36 -4.84 18.94
N ALA A 386 -9.12 -5.31 19.14
CA ALA A 386 -8.81 -6.23 20.24
C ALA A 386 -9.20 -5.59 21.60
N PRO A 387 -9.78 -6.35 22.54
CA PRO A 387 -10.20 -5.83 23.84
C PRO A 387 -9.12 -5.07 24.61
N GLU A 388 -7.86 -5.51 24.56
CA GLU A 388 -6.73 -4.80 25.18
C GLU A 388 -6.43 -3.47 24.48
N ALA A 389 -6.50 -3.43 23.15
CA ALA A 389 -6.26 -2.24 22.35
C ALA A 389 -7.39 -1.21 22.49
N ALA A 390 -8.63 -1.67 22.71
CA ALA A 390 -9.76 -0.83 23.10
C ALA A 390 -9.68 -0.36 24.57
N GLY A 391 -8.87 -1.02 25.41
CA GLY A 391 -8.69 -0.64 26.81
C GLY A 391 -9.65 -1.32 27.79
N HIS A 392 -10.23 -2.46 27.41
CA HIS A 392 -10.97 -3.33 28.34
C HIS A 392 -10.06 -4.12 29.29
N TRP A 393 -8.79 -4.28 28.90
CA TRP A 393 -7.80 -5.04 29.65
C TRP A 393 -6.48 -4.29 29.70
N ILE A 394 -5.82 -4.37 30.85
CA ILE A 394 -4.41 -4.03 31.00
C ILE A 394 -3.65 -5.28 31.42
N PHE A 395 -2.36 -5.29 31.11
CA PHE A 395 -1.44 -6.29 31.62
C PHE A 395 -0.41 -5.63 32.50
N ASP A 396 -0.01 -6.34 33.55
CA ASP A 396 1.04 -5.94 34.46
C ASP A 396 2.04 -7.09 34.60
N GLN A 397 3.31 -6.74 34.65
CA GLN A 397 4.41 -7.64 34.94
C GLN A 397 5.41 -6.87 35.82
N GLU A 398 5.35 -7.10 37.13
CA GLU A 398 6.26 -6.47 38.08
C GLU A 398 7.72 -6.85 37.78
N ALA A 399 8.64 -5.90 37.96
CA ALA A 399 10.06 -6.15 37.76
C ALA A 399 10.56 -7.27 38.70
N GLY A 400 10.87 -8.43 38.14
CA GLY A 400 11.31 -9.63 38.88
C GLY A 400 10.24 -10.72 39.03
N ASP A 401 8.99 -10.46 38.65
CA ASP A 401 7.95 -11.48 38.48
C ASP A 401 7.89 -11.92 37.00
N ASN A 402 8.04 -13.22 36.76
CA ASN A 402 7.88 -13.79 35.42
C ASN A 402 6.40 -14.08 35.08
N VAL A 403 5.47 -13.74 35.97
CA VAL A 403 4.04 -13.99 35.78
C VAL A 403 3.35 -12.78 35.16
N LEU A 404 2.88 -12.95 33.92
CA LEU A 404 2.00 -11.99 33.26
C LEU A 404 0.61 -12.00 33.92
N ARG A 405 0.13 -10.83 34.36
CA ARG A 405 -1.21 -10.69 34.97
C ARG A 405 -2.08 -9.82 34.09
N TYR A 406 -3.28 -10.30 33.77
CA TYR A 406 -4.31 -9.53 33.07
C TYR A 406 -5.35 -9.00 34.07
N VAL A 407 -5.61 -7.70 34.01
CA VAL A 407 -6.64 -7.03 34.82
C VAL A 407 -7.70 -6.46 33.89
N ARG A 408 -8.95 -6.90 34.09
CA ARG A 408 -10.11 -6.34 33.39
C ARG A 408 -10.45 -4.98 33.98
N LEU A 409 -10.47 -3.95 33.15
CA LEU A 409 -10.91 -2.63 33.56
C LEU A 409 -12.44 -2.55 33.56
N GLN A 410 -12.99 -1.88 34.58
CA GLN A 410 -14.42 -1.57 34.68
C GLN A 410 -14.63 -0.13 34.20
N GLY A 411 -15.56 0.09 33.27
CA GLY A 411 -15.88 1.42 32.74
C GLY A 411 -15.78 1.53 31.23
N THR A 412 -15.94 2.75 30.72
CA THR A 412 -15.86 3.03 29.28
C THR A 412 -14.42 2.88 28.80
N PRO A 413 -14.16 2.11 27.73
CA PRO A 413 -12.83 1.99 27.12
C PRO A 413 -12.24 3.37 26.80
N SER A 414 -10.96 3.56 27.11
CA SER A 414 -10.25 4.84 26.97
C SER A 414 -9.06 4.80 26.02
N ARG A 415 -8.80 3.66 25.37
CA ARG A 415 -7.63 3.48 24.48
C ARG A 415 -8.06 3.45 23.02
N ASN A 416 -7.36 4.24 22.20
CA ASN A 416 -7.61 4.40 20.77
C ASN A 416 -6.44 3.82 19.98
N ARG A 417 -6.35 2.48 19.82
CA ARG A 417 -5.36 1.78 18.96
C ARG A 417 -3.87 2.07 19.23
N THR A 418 -3.51 2.95 20.16
CA THR A 418 -2.15 3.41 20.46
C THR A 418 -1.38 2.52 21.43
N ILE A 419 -1.92 1.34 21.78
CA ILE A 419 -1.33 0.44 22.78
C ILE A 419 0.17 0.14 22.56
N LEU A 420 0.62 0.06 21.30
CA LEU A 420 2.02 -0.19 20.95
C LEU A 420 2.92 1.04 21.16
N ALA A 421 2.37 2.24 20.93
CA ALA A 421 3.05 3.51 21.17
C ALA A 421 3.07 3.85 22.67
N ASP A 422 1.94 3.73 23.34
CA ASP A 422 1.75 4.16 24.74
C ASP A 422 2.63 3.38 25.72
N LEU A 423 2.85 2.09 25.45
CA LEU A 423 3.66 1.23 26.31
C LEU A 423 5.11 1.13 25.83
N GLY A 424 5.38 1.51 24.57
CA GLY A 424 6.60 1.16 23.87
C GLY A 424 6.67 -0.34 23.62
N ARG A 425 6.85 -0.76 22.36
CA ARG A 425 6.85 -2.18 21.96
C ARG A 425 7.78 -3.06 22.79
N SER A 426 8.97 -2.55 23.14
CA SER A 426 9.97 -3.25 23.95
C SER A 426 9.58 -3.47 25.41
N SER A 427 8.58 -2.74 25.92
CA SER A 427 8.10 -2.85 27.29
C SER A 427 6.88 -3.77 27.42
N ILE A 428 6.33 -4.24 26.30
CA ILE A 428 5.19 -5.17 26.30
C ILE A 428 5.72 -6.59 26.52
N PRO A 429 5.20 -7.33 27.52
CA PRO A 429 5.54 -8.74 27.70
C PRO A 429 5.29 -9.56 26.43
N ARG A 430 6.23 -10.44 26.09
CA ARG A 430 6.19 -11.22 24.83
C ARG A 430 4.91 -12.05 24.68
N GLU A 431 4.40 -12.61 25.78
CA GLU A 431 3.13 -13.33 25.77
C GLU A 431 1.96 -12.39 25.48
N ALA A 432 1.92 -11.19 26.06
CA ALA A 432 0.86 -10.22 25.80
C ALA A 432 0.83 -9.78 24.32
N LEU A 433 2.02 -9.60 23.74
CA LEU A 433 2.16 -9.30 22.33
C LEU A 433 1.69 -10.46 21.43
N GLU A 434 1.97 -11.70 21.82
CA GLU A 434 1.45 -12.89 21.14
C GLU A 434 -0.08 -12.95 21.21
N ARG A 435 -0.70 -12.68 22.36
CA ARG A 435 -2.17 -12.69 22.50
C ARG A 435 -2.85 -11.63 21.63
N LEU A 436 -2.24 -10.46 21.50
CA LEU A 436 -2.68 -9.41 20.59
C LEU A 436 -2.57 -9.87 19.13
N LEU A 437 -1.45 -10.46 18.74
CA LEU A 437 -1.23 -11.00 17.39
C LEU A 437 -2.23 -12.12 17.06
N VAL A 438 -2.47 -13.04 18.00
CA VAL A 438 -3.44 -14.14 17.86
C VAL A 438 -4.85 -13.60 17.63
N PHE A 439 -5.22 -12.48 18.26
CA PHE A 439 -6.53 -11.86 18.02
C PHE A 439 -6.70 -11.42 16.56
N SER A 440 -5.71 -10.70 16.00
CA SER A 440 -5.70 -10.33 14.58
C SER A 440 -5.76 -11.57 13.68
N ILE A 441 -4.95 -12.60 13.99
CA ILE A 441 -4.98 -13.87 13.24
C ILE A 441 -6.38 -14.49 13.26
N GLY A 442 -7.08 -14.49 14.39
CA GLY A 442 -8.45 -14.99 14.47
C GLY A 442 -9.41 -14.27 13.51
N SER A 443 -9.32 -12.94 13.44
CA SER A 443 -10.07 -12.13 12.46
C SER A 443 -9.73 -12.54 11.03
N LEU A 444 -8.44 -12.66 10.68
CA LEU A 444 -8.02 -13.11 9.34
C LEU A 444 -8.48 -14.53 9.00
N LEU A 445 -8.43 -15.44 9.98
CA LEU A 445 -8.88 -16.83 9.80
C LEU A 445 -10.37 -16.89 9.45
N SER A 446 -11.20 -16.01 9.99
CA SER A 446 -12.63 -15.95 9.64
C SER A 446 -12.84 -15.71 8.14
N HIS A 447 -12.01 -14.86 7.52
CA HIS A 447 -12.09 -14.57 6.09
C HIS A 447 -11.41 -15.63 5.23
N LEU A 448 -10.19 -16.07 5.60
CA LEU A 448 -9.47 -17.12 4.87
C LEU A 448 -10.28 -18.42 4.82
N LEU A 449 -10.87 -18.82 5.94
CA LEU A 449 -11.70 -20.03 6.02
C LEU A 449 -13.14 -19.79 5.58
N ASP A 450 -13.55 -18.52 5.38
CA ASP A 450 -14.93 -18.09 5.14
C ASP A 450 -15.92 -18.73 6.13
N CYS A 451 -15.59 -18.63 7.42
CA CYS A 451 -16.35 -19.25 8.49
C CYS A 451 -16.86 -18.20 9.48
N ARG A 452 -18.06 -18.43 10.00
CA ARG A 452 -18.72 -17.49 10.92
C ARG A 452 -18.08 -17.51 12.28
N LEU A 453 -17.60 -16.35 12.74
CA LEU A 453 -17.13 -16.15 14.11
C LEU A 453 -18.06 -15.22 14.88
N ILE A 454 -18.20 -15.47 16.18
CA ILE A 454 -19.12 -14.76 17.07
C ILE A 454 -18.37 -13.79 17.97
N PHE A 455 -18.81 -12.54 17.97
CA PHE A 455 -18.29 -11.42 18.77
C PHE A 455 -19.45 -10.78 19.53
N GLU A 456 -19.91 -11.43 20.60
CA GLU A 456 -21.05 -10.97 21.41
C GLU A 456 -20.83 -9.58 22.05
N TRP A 457 -19.58 -9.18 22.21
CA TRP A 457 -19.14 -7.96 22.88
C TRP A 457 -18.82 -6.81 21.93
N ALA A 458 -18.64 -7.06 20.64
CA ALA A 458 -18.14 -6.07 19.68
C ALA A 458 -19.29 -5.21 19.10
N PRO A 459 -19.07 -3.91 18.85
CA PRO A 459 -20.04 -3.07 18.15
C PRO A 459 -20.32 -3.59 16.73
N ARG A 460 -21.58 -3.56 16.30
CA ARG A 460 -21.99 -4.11 14.98
C ARG A 460 -21.28 -3.41 13.80
N ASN A 461 -20.96 -2.13 13.93
CA ASN A 461 -20.25 -1.35 12.90
C ASN A 461 -18.77 -1.71 12.76
N GLU A 462 -18.22 -2.54 13.66
CA GLU A 462 -16.86 -3.09 13.55
C GLU A 462 -16.81 -4.50 12.95
N LEU A 463 -17.98 -5.11 12.71
CA LEU A 463 -18.06 -6.49 12.23
C LEU A 463 -18.25 -6.54 10.73
N HIS A 464 -17.58 -7.50 10.10
CA HIS A 464 -17.75 -7.80 8.67
C HIS A 464 -19.01 -8.61 8.42
N ASP A 465 -19.96 -8.03 7.68
CA ASP A 465 -21.26 -8.62 7.41
C ASP A 465 -21.17 -10.05 6.85
N GLY A 466 -21.98 -10.93 7.42
CA GLY A 466 -22.10 -12.34 7.01
C GLY A 466 -21.01 -13.27 7.55
N ILE A 467 -19.81 -12.78 7.88
CA ILE A 467 -18.69 -13.58 8.41
C ILE A 467 -18.54 -13.38 9.92
N GLN A 468 -18.71 -12.16 10.43
CA GLN A 468 -18.52 -11.86 11.85
C GLN A 468 -19.85 -11.38 12.44
N LEU A 469 -20.31 -12.05 13.50
CA LEU A 469 -21.69 -11.92 13.97
C LEU A 469 -21.73 -11.61 15.47
N ASN A 470 -22.71 -10.83 15.91
CA ASN A 470 -22.94 -10.62 17.34
C ASN A 470 -23.58 -11.83 18.04
N ALA A 471 -24.19 -12.74 17.29
CA ALA A 471 -24.85 -13.92 17.83
C ALA A 471 -24.79 -15.07 16.83
N ALA A 472 -24.85 -16.31 17.34
CA ALA A 472 -24.87 -17.49 16.49
C ALA A 472 -26.13 -17.49 15.59
N PRO A 473 -25.97 -17.76 14.28
CA PRO A 473 -27.10 -17.86 13.36
C PRO A 473 -27.91 -19.12 13.67
N LYS A 474 -29.20 -19.13 13.29
CA LYS A 474 -30.00 -20.34 13.43
C LYS A 474 -29.60 -21.34 12.34
N PRO A 475 -29.45 -22.64 12.66
CA PRO A 475 -29.21 -23.66 11.63
C PRO A 475 -30.29 -23.61 10.53
N GLY A 476 -29.86 -23.58 9.27
CA GLY A 476 -30.74 -23.48 8.10
C GLY A 476 -31.09 -22.04 7.69
N GLU A 477 -30.64 -21.01 8.41
CA GLU A 477 -30.80 -19.61 8.01
C GLU A 477 -29.97 -19.26 6.76
N ASP A 478 -28.78 -19.86 6.64
CA ASP A 478 -27.97 -19.87 5.41
C ASP A 478 -27.49 -21.29 5.09
N PRO A 479 -28.31 -22.12 4.40
CA PRO A 479 -27.97 -23.50 4.11
C PRO A 479 -26.69 -23.68 3.29
N LYS A 480 -26.35 -22.70 2.44
CA LYS A 480 -25.12 -22.76 1.63
C LYS A 480 -23.91 -22.61 2.53
N ARG A 481 -23.92 -21.62 3.41
CA ARG A 481 -22.83 -21.41 4.38
C ARG A 481 -22.74 -22.52 5.41
N ASP A 482 -23.87 -23.03 5.90
CA ASP A 482 -23.89 -24.20 6.79
C ASP A 482 -23.22 -25.42 6.12
N THR A 483 -23.51 -25.65 4.83
CA THR A 483 -22.88 -26.74 4.06
C THR A 483 -21.38 -26.52 3.87
N TRP A 484 -20.94 -25.28 3.63
CA TRP A 484 -19.53 -24.93 3.53
C TRP A 484 -18.79 -25.16 4.85
N GLU A 485 -19.30 -24.63 5.95
CA GLU A 485 -18.67 -24.76 7.26
C GLU A 485 -18.64 -26.20 7.76
N ALA A 486 -19.62 -27.04 7.36
CA ALA A 486 -19.60 -28.47 7.64
C ALA A 486 -18.43 -29.22 6.96
N LEU A 487 -17.79 -28.64 5.95
CA LEU A 487 -16.56 -29.18 5.35
C LEU A 487 -15.30 -28.83 6.16
N LEU A 488 -15.35 -27.82 7.03
CA LEU A 488 -14.24 -27.45 7.91
C LEU A 488 -14.22 -28.40 9.13
N PRO A 489 -13.04 -28.84 9.58
CA PRO A 489 -12.95 -29.58 10.83
C PRO A 489 -13.48 -28.73 12.01
N PRO A 490 -14.37 -29.26 12.87
CA PRO A 490 -14.97 -28.48 13.96
C PRO A 490 -13.94 -27.87 14.92
N SER A 491 -12.80 -28.54 15.10
CA SER A 491 -11.71 -28.04 15.94
C SER A 491 -10.93 -26.88 15.32
N VAL A 492 -10.88 -26.78 13.98
CA VAL A 492 -10.30 -25.64 13.27
C VAL A 492 -11.21 -24.42 13.40
N HIS A 493 -12.54 -24.62 13.28
CA HIS A 493 -13.51 -23.55 13.56
C HIS A 493 -13.43 -23.11 15.04
N GLY A 494 -13.40 -24.06 15.97
CA GLY A 494 -13.32 -23.78 17.40
C GLY A 494 -12.03 -23.07 17.81
N ILE A 495 -10.87 -23.40 17.21
CA ILE A 495 -9.62 -22.67 17.51
C ILE A 495 -9.64 -21.26 16.92
N ALA A 496 -10.20 -21.05 15.72
CA ALA A 496 -10.37 -19.71 15.15
C ALA A 496 -11.27 -18.83 16.04
N GLN A 497 -12.40 -19.36 16.53
CA GLN A 497 -13.27 -18.66 17.48
C GLN A 497 -12.53 -18.28 18.77
N ARG A 498 -11.70 -19.17 19.31
CA ARG A 498 -10.92 -18.89 20.52
C ARG A 498 -9.81 -17.86 20.31
N CYS A 499 -9.26 -17.74 19.10
CA CYS A 499 -8.31 -16.66 18.79
C CYS A 499 -8.95 -15.28 19.05
N CYS A 500 -10.24 -15.15 18.78
CA CYS A 500 -11.02 -13.93 18.95
C CYS A 500 -11.66 -13.76 20.35
N ALA A 501 -11.23 -14.54 21.36
CA ALA A 501 -11.81 -14.47 22.69
C ALA A 501 -11.66 -13.07 23.32
N PHE A 502 -12.71 -12.63 24.02
CA PHE A 502 -12.71 -11.34 24.73
C PHE A 502 -11.66 -11.30 25.84
N ASP A 503 -11.52 -12.41 26.56
CA ASP A 503 -10.48 -12.59 27.56
C ASP A 503 -9.17 -13.04 26.88
N PRO A 504 -8.08 -12.27 26.97
CA PRO A 504 -6.81 -12.62 26.31
C PRO A 504 -6.24 -13.97 26.74
N ARG A 505 -6.58 -14.42 27.96
CA ARG A 505 -6.08 -15.68 28.54
C ARG A 505 -6.72 -16.91 27.93
N GLU A 506 -7.90 -16.77 27.33
CA GLU A 506 -8.62 -17.88 26.67
C GLU A 506 -8.10 -18.17 25.26
N ARG A 507 -7.35 -17.22 24.70
CA ARG A 507 -6.77 -17.35 23.35
C ARG A 507 -5.76 -18.51 23.34
N PRO A 508 -5.65 -19.27 22.24
CA PRO A 508 -4.58 -20.24 22.04
C PRO A 508 -3.21 -19.54 21.91
N SER A 509 -2.12 -20.30 22.03
CA SER A 509 -0.82 -19.86 21.52
C SER A 509 -0.76 -20.01 19.99
N LEU A 510 0.17 -19.33 19.33
CA LEU A 510 0.42 -19.53 17.89
C LEU A 510 0.73 -20.99 17.56
N ASN A 511 1.47 -21.67 18.44
CA ASN A 511 1.82 -23.07 18.27
C ASN A 511 0.60 -24.00 18.32
N ASP A 512 -0.39 -23.71 19.17
CA ASP A 512 -1.64 -24.48 19.23
C ASP A 512 -2.41 -24.36 17.91
N ILE A 513 -2.48 -23.16 17.34
CA ILE A 513 -3.17 -22.89 16.06
C ILE A 513 -2.49 -23.66 14.92
N ILE A 514 -1.16 -23.55 14.83
CA ILE A 514 -0.36 -24.24 13.82
C ILE A 514 -0.49 -25.75 13.96
N PHE A 515 -0.44 -26.28 15.19
CA PHE A 515 -0.61 -27.71 15.44
C PHE A 515 -1.97 -28.20 14.94
N GLU A 516 -3.03 -27.47 15.27
CA GLU A 516 -4.39 -27.83 14.89
C GLU A 516 -4.58 -27.80 13.36
N LEU A 517 -4.11 -26.77 12.67
CA LEU A 517 -4.16 -26.70 11.20
C LEU A 517 -3.34 -27.82 10.55
N LYS A 518 -2.11 -28.07 11.03
CA LYS A 518 -1.25 -29.16 10.51
C LYS A 518 -1.88 -30.52 10.68
N ARG A 519 -2.62 -30.77 11.76
CA ARG A 519 -3.26 -32.06 12.03
C ARG A 519 -4.22 -32.49 10.91
N HIS A 520 -4.90 -31.54 10.29
CA HIS A 520 -5.92 -31.79 9.25
C HIS A 520 -5.41 -31.64 7.81
N LEU A 521 -4.18 -31.13 7.64
CA LEU A 521 -3.51 -31.01 6.33
C LEU A 521 -2.49 -32.13 6.08
N ARG A 522 -2.32 -33.07 7.02
CA ARG A 522 -1.51 -34.27 6.80
C ARG A 522 -2.26 -35.21 5.84
N PRO A 523 -1.55 -35.80 4.85
CA PRO A 523 -2.14 -36.71 3.87
C PRO A 523 -2.74 -37.96 4.49
#